data_AF-A0A5K0ZLR8-F1
#
_entry.id   AF-A0A5K0ZLR8-F1
#
_cell.length_a   1.000
_cell.length_b   1.000
_cell.length_c   1.000
_cell.angle_alpha   90.00
_cell.angle_beta   90.00
_cell.angle_gamma   90.00
#
_symmetry.space_group_name_H-M   'P 1'
#
loop_
_entity.id
_entity.type
_entity.pdbx_description
1 polymer ?
#
loop_
_entity_poly.entity_id
_entity_poly.type
_entity_poly.pdbx_seq_one_letter_code
_entity_poly.pdbx_strand_id
1 'polypeptide(L)' 'SAFRSISKHWNLPSSPSWNQTEPCTGPAIDSSAIEDTRYNPLIKCSCNNGTCHITKL' A
#
# COMPACT_ATOMS: atom_id res chain seq x y z
N SER A 1 -7.26 -12.53 -1.13
CA SER A 1 -6.11 -11.69 -1.46
C SER A 1 -5.52 -11.11 -0.19
N ALA A 2 -4.19 -10.98 -0.10
CA ALA A 2 -3.48 -10.48 1.08
C ALA A 2 -3.94 -9.06 1.50
N PHE A 3 -4.38 -8.27 0.54
CA PHE A 3 -4.83 -6.90 0.72
C PHE A 3 -6.10 -6.75 1.59
N ARG A 4 -7.13 -7.57 1.36
CA ARG A 4 -8.37 -7.54 2.18
C ARG A 4 -8.09 -7.86 3.64
N SER A 5 -7.08 -8.68 3.90
CA SER A 5 -6.66 -9.03 5.26
C SER A 5 -5.96 -7.85 5.94
N ILE A 6 -5.13 -7.09 5.21
CA ILE A 6 -4.43 -5.90 5.73
C ILE A 6 -5.42 -4.75 5.96
N SER A 7 -6.29 -4.41 5.02
CA SER A 7 -7.25 -3.30 5.21
C SER A 7 -8.16 -3.53 6.42
N LYS A 8 -8.57 -4.79 6.66
CA LYS A 8 -9.35 -5.18 7.85
C LYS A 8 -8.53 -5.13 9.14
N HIS A 9 -7.27 -5.55 9.12
CA HIS A 9 -6.41 -5.54 10.31
C HIS A 9 -6.05 -4.12 10.76
N TRP A 10 -5.84 -3.21 9.81
CA TRP A 10 -5.39 -1.84 10.07
C TRP A 10 -6.53 -0.79 10.05
N ASN A 11 -7.78 -1.23 9.86
CA ASN A 11 -8.99 -0.39 9.75
C ASN A 11 -8.83 0.80 8.80
N LEU A 12 -8.15 0.57 7.67
CA LEU A 12 -7.85 1.63 6.71
C LEU A 12 -9.11 2.01 5.92
N PRO A 13 -9.39 3.30 5.70
CA PRO A 13 -10.49 3.72 4.87
C PRO A 13 -10.29 3.22 3.43
N SER A 14 -11.37 2.74 2.81
CA SER A 14 -11.38 2.28 1.42
C SER A 14 -11.10 3.46 0.48
N SER A 15 -9.83 3.71 0.14
CA SER A 15 -9.48 4.74 -0.84
C SER A 15 -9.50 4.18 -2.28
N PRO A 16 -9.84 4.98 -3.31
CA PRO A 16 -9.87 4.51 -4.70
C PRO A 16 -8.52 3.96 -5.20
N SER A 17 -7.39 4.43 -4.64
CA SER A 17 -6.06 3.88 -4.93
C SER A 17 -5.87 2.45 -4.39
N TRP A 18 -6.73 2.02 -3.47
CA TRP A 18 -6.74 0.73 -2.80
C TRP A 18 -7.58 -0.32 -3.57
N ASN A 19 -8.04 -0.02 -4.78
CA ASN A 19 -8.82 -0.97 -5.60
C ASN A 19 -7.95 -2.07 -6.25
N GLN A 20 -6.68 -2.22 -5.83
CA GLN A 20 -5.75 -3.23 -6.32
C GLN A 20 -5.66 -4.40 -5.34
N THR A 21 -5.56 -5.61 -5.90
CA THR A 21 -5.58 -6.88 -5.15
C THR A 21 -4.30 -7.10 -4.34
N GLU A 22 -3.28 -6.26 -4.54
CA GLU A 22 -1.98 -6.28 -3.87
C GLU A 22 -1.60 -4.88 -3.34
N PRO A 23 -1.16 -4.77 -2.07
CA PRO A 23 -0.82 -3.49 -1.43
C PRO A 23 0.48 -2.86 -1.94
N CYS A 24 1.40 -3.67 -2.46
CA CYS A 24 2.76 -3.26 -2.77
C CYS A 24 2.98 -3.17 -4.27
N THR A 25 2.14 -2.37 -4.93
CA THR A 25 2.21 -2.09 -6.37
C THR A 25 2.16 -0.58 -6.61
N GLY A 26 2.63 -0.13 -7.79
CA GLY A 26 2.56 1.27 -8.20
C GLY A 26 3.26 2.22 -7.20
N PRO A 27 2.57 3.29 -6.74
CA PRO A 27 3.11 4.28 -5.80
C PRO A 27 3.70 3.71 -4.50
N ALA A 28 3.26 2.51 -4.12
CA ALA A 28 3.75 1.85 -2.91
C ALA A 28 5.21 1.38 -3.03
N ILE A 29 5.70 1.11 -4.24
CA ILE A 29 7.06 0.59 -4.48
C ILE A 29 7.92 1.50 -5.36
N ASP A 30 7.36 2.57 -5.92
CA ASP A 30 8.09 3.53 -6.75
C ASP A 30 8.74 4.67 -5.92
N SER A 31 9.18 5.74 -6.59
CA SER A 31 9.80 6.91 -5.96
C SER A 31 8.81 7.94 -5.38
N SER A 32 7.50 7.70 -5.44
CA SER A 32 6.48 8.62 -4.93
C SER A 32 6.65 8.83 -3.42
N ALA A 33 6.58 10.08 -2.98
CA ALA A 33 6.67 10.41 -1.56
C ALA A 33 5.41 9.94 -0.83
N ILE A 34 5.55 9.50 0.43
CA ILE A 34 4.40 9.09 1.24
C ILE A 34 3.42 10.25 1.51
N GLU A 35 3.93 11.47 1.52
CA GLU A 35 3.16 12.71 1.70
C GLU A 35 2.41 13.15 0.44
N ASP A 36 2.50 12.40 -0.66
CA ASP A 36 1.80 12.73 -1.90
C ASP A 36 0.29 12.58 -1.73
N THR A 37 -0.38 13.72 -1.60
CA THR A 37 -1.82 13.82 -1.33
C THR A 37 -2.67 13.20 -2.44
N ARG A 38 -2.12 13.01 -3.65
CA ARG A 38 -2.81 12.33 -4.76
C ARG A 38 -3.10 10.86 -4.47
N TYR A 39 -2.32 10.24 -3.57
CA TYR A 39 -2.42 8.82 -3.25
C TYR A 39 -2.86 8.54 -1.81
N ASN A 40 -3.21 9.57 -1.03
CA ASN A 40 -3.60 9.46 0.38
C ASN A 40 -4.84 8.56 0.61
N PRO A 41 -4.81 7.59 1.55
CA PRO A 41 -3.62 7.13 2.29
C PRO A 41 -2.68 6.33 1.40
N LEU A 42 -1.39 6.66 1.44
CA LEU A 42 -0.34 5.95 0.70
C LEU A 42 0.49 5.13 1.69
N ILE A 43 0.78 3.88 1.32
CA ILE A 43 1.77 3.05 2.01
C ILE A 43 3.05 2.98 1.20
N LYS A 44 4.17 2.71 1.87
CA LYS A 44 5.42 2.33 1.18
C LYS A 44 5.80 0.91 1.52
N CYS A 45 6.17 0.14 0.51
CA CYS A 45 6.61 -1.23 0.65
C CYS A 45 8.06 -1.41 0.23
N SER A 46 8.72 -2.37 0.86
CA SER A 46 9.99 -2.94 0.40
C SER A 46 9.76 -4.41 0.04
N CYS A 47 10.01 -4.76 -1.22
CA CYS A 47 9.83 -6.11 -1.74
C CYS A 47 11.18 -6.76 -2.00
N ASN A 48 11.37 -7.99 -1.50
CA ASN A 48 12.55 -8.81 -1.77
C ASN A 48 12.11 -10.27 -2.02
N ASN A 49 12.55 -10.85 -3.14
CA ASN A 49 12.27 -12.25 -3.52
C ASN A 49 10.80 -12.69 -3.36
N GLY A 50 9.86 -11.84 -3.80
CA GLY A 50 8.42 -12.15 -3.77
C GLY A 50 7.73 -11.93 -2.43
N THR A 51 8.48 -11.56 -1.38
CA THR A 51 7.91 -11.13 -0.10
C THR A 51 7.99 -9.61 -0.01
N CYS A 52 6.88 -8.95 0.30
CA CYS A 52 6.82 -7.51 0.47
C CYS A 52 6.45 -7.15 1.92
N HIS A 53 7.12 -6.14 2.46
CA HIS A 53 6.84 -5.60 3.78
C HIS A 53 6.44 -4.14 3.66
N ILE A 54 5.37 -3.75 4.34
CA ILE A 54 5.03 -2.35 4.54
C ILE A 54 6.11 -1.75 5.46
N THR A 55 6.69 -0.64 5.03
CA THR A 55 7.76 0.08 5.73
C THR A 55 7.29 1.42 6.27
N LYS A 56 6.22 1.99 5.70
CA LYS A 56 5.63 3.28 6.09
C LYS A 56 4.12 3.31 5.81
N LEU A 57 3.39 4.07 6.63
CA LEU A 57 1.95 4.32 6.64
C LEU A 57 1.69 5.82 6.77
#